data_AF-A0A3P6FCJ9-F1
#
_entry.id   AF-A0A3P6FCJ9-F1
#
_cell.length_a   1.000
_cell.length_b   1.000
_cell.length_c   1.000
_cell.angle_alpha   90.00
_cell.angle_beta   90.00
_cell.angle_gamma   90.00
#
_symmetry.space_group_name_H-M   'P 1'
#
loop_
_entity.id
_entity.type
_entity.pdbx_description
1 polymer ?
#
loop_
_entity_poly.entity_id
_entity_poly.type
_entity_poly.pdbx_seq_one_letter_code
_entity_poly.pdbx_strand_id
1 'polypeptide(L)'
;MGDSRSSLDRFKGFWEERLSFLENYTRFTKRDAPLPSWSSSDVDEFIASDPVNGPTLKTAREAAAFGATGAALGAVSTAAFAWKYSKSPHGAALSFLGGGLFGWTFGQEVANHTMQLYKLDTMAAQVKFMEWWERKSQGRS
;
A
#
# COMPACT_ATOMS: atom_id res chain seq x y z
N MET A 1 20.25 -20.36 29.38
CA MET A 1 20.04 -20.54 27.92
C MET A 1 18.57 -20.25 27.65
N GLY A 2 18.27 -19.04 27.19
CA GLY A 2 16.90 -18.59 26.91
C GLY A 2 16.43 -19.10 25.56
N ASP A 3 15.23 -19.67 25.54
CA ASP A 3 14.62 -20.38 24.44
C ASP A 3 14.35 -19.47 23.23
N SER A 4 15.22 -19.51 22.23
CA SER A 4 15.14 -18.68 21.01
C SER A 4 13.88 -18.95 20.18
N ARG A 5 13.21 -20.10 20.38
CA ARG A 5 11.94 -20.43 19.73
C ARG A 5 10.81 -19.52 20.22
N SER A 6 10.76 -19.24 21.53
CA SER A 6 9.76 -18.36 22.15
C SER A 6 9.77 -16.93 21.60
N SER A 7 10.96 -16.37 21.35
CA SER A 7 11.07 -15.01 20.80
C SER A 7 10.65 -14.93 19.34
N LEU A 8 10.97 -15.95 18.54
CA LEU A 8 10.53 -16.03 17.14
C LEU A 8 9.03 -16.24 17.03
N ASP A 9 8.45 -17.10 17.87
CA ASP A 9 7.00 -17.34 17.90
C ASP A 9 6.23 -16.08 18.33
N ARG A 10 6.76 -15.34 19.31
CA ARG A 10 6.20 -14.05 19.72
C ARG A 10 6.32 -12.98 18.63
N PHE A 11 7.47 -12.91 17.96
CA PHE A 11 7.67 -12.00 16.83
C PHE A 11 6.73 -12.35 15.68
N LYS A 12 6.61 -13.63 15.35
CA LYS A 12 5.71 -14.12 14.30
C LYS A 12 4.24 -13.82 14.64
N GLY A 13 3.80 -14.12 15.87
CA GLY A 13 2.44 -13.80 16.33
C GLY A 13 2.14 -12.30 16.32
N PHE A 14 3.11 -11.47 16.72
CA PHE A 14 3.00 -10.01 16.64
C PHE A 14 2.80 -9.51 15.20
N TRP A 15 3.51 -10.09 14.24
CA TRP A 15 3.36 -9.74 12.83
C TRP A 15 2.11 -10.36 12.19
N GLU A 16 1.73 -11.59 12.53
CA GLU A 16 0.49 -12.23 12.04
C GLU A 16 -0.75 -11.44 12.47
N GLU A 17 -0.82 -11.01 13.73
CA GLU A 17 -1.94 -10.18 14.23
C GLU A 17 -2.01 -8.84 13.49
N ARG A 18 -0.87 -8.19 13.25
CA ARG A 18 -0.77 -6.91 12.54
C ARG A 18 -1.01 -7.04 11.03
N LEU A 19 -0.75 -8.20 10.45
CA LEU A 19 -0.91 -8.49 9.02
C LEU A 19 -2.21 -9.24 8.70
N SER A 20 -3.04 -9.54 9.70
CA SER A 20 -4.33 -10.23 9.55
C SER A 20 -5.29 -9.54 8.56
N PHE A 21 -5.20 -8.22 8.38
CA PHE A 21 -5.97 -7.50 7.35
C PHE A 21 -5.69 -8.00 5.91
N LEU A 22 -4.52 -8.62 5.66
CA LEU A 22 -4.18 -9.24 4.39
C LEU A 22 -4.98 -10.53 4.12
N GLU A 23 -5.59 -11.15 5.14
CA GLU A 23 -6.47 -12.30 4.95
C GLU A 23 -7.66 -11.96 4.06
N ASN A 24 -8.22 -10.74 4.17
CA ASN A 24 -9.26 -10.26 3.24
C ASN A 24 -8.76 -10.20 1.79
N TYR A 25 -7.47 -9.99 1.58
CA TYR A 25 -6.84 -9.99 0.26
C TYR A 25 -6.48 -11.39 -0.26
N THR A 26 -6.42 -12.41 0.61
CA THR A 26 -6.07 -13.78 0.19
C THR A 26 -7.05 -14.36 -0.82
N ARG A 27 -8.32 -13.94 -0.82
CA ARG A 27 -9.31 -14.30 -1.84
C ARG A 27 -8.90 -13.86 -3.25
N PHE A 28 -8.12 -12.79 -3.37
CA PHE A 28 -7.66 -12.26 -4.64
C PHE A 28 -6.24 -12.73 -5.00
N THR A 29 -5.39 -13.01 -4.01
CA THR A 29 -3.99 -13.41 -4.23
C THR A 29 -3.76 -14.92 -4.28
N LYS A 30 -4.61 -15.74 -3.63
CA LYS A 30 -4.57 -17.21 -3.68
C LYS A 30 -5.59 -17.78 -4.67
N ARG A 31 -5.49 -17.38 -5.94
CA ARG A 31 -6.27 -17.99 -7.04
C ARG A 31 -5.39 -18.92 -7.86
N ASP A 32 -5.96 -20.03 -8.31
CA ASP A 32 -5.30 -20.98 -9.22
C ASP A 32 -4.93 -20.35 -10.57
N ALA A 33 -5.66 -19.31 -10.98
CA ALA A 33 -5.33 -18.46 -12.11
C ALA A 33 -5.21 -17.00 -11.65
N PRO A 34 -4.06 -16.33 -11.84
CA PRO A 34 -3.90 -14.92 -11.51
C PRO A 34 -4.84 -14.07 -12.37
N LEU A 35 -5.54 -13.13 -11.75
CA LEU A 35 -6.29 -12.12 -12.50
C LEU A 35 -5.30 -11.31 -13.36
N PRO A 36 -5.66 -10.94 -14.60
CA PRO A 36 -4.81 -10.08 -15.40
C PRO A 36 -4.58 -8.75 -14.68
N SER A 37 -3.39 -8.17 -14.86
CA SER A 37 -3.07 -6.85 -14.31
C SER A 37 -4.04 -5.83 -14.88
N TRP A 38 -4.73 -5.11 -14.01
CA TRP A 38 -5.57 -3.98 -14.40
C TRP A 38 -4.70 -2.78 -14.79
N SER A 39 -5.21 -1.99 -15.71
CA SER A 39 -4.57 -0.77 -16.21
C SER A 39 -5.23 0.48 -15.61
N SER A 40 -4.61 1.65 -15.78
CA SER A 40 -5.23 2.91 -15.34
C SER A 40 -6.57 3.18 -16.01
N SER A 41 -6.77 2.76 -17.26
CA SER A 41 -8.05 2.91 -17.94
C SER A 41 -9.15 2.04 -17.34
N ASP A 42 -8.82 0.87 -16.77
CA ASP A 42 -9.81 0.03 -16.08
C ASP A 42 -10.31 0.69 -14.80
N VAL A 43 -9.44 1.44 -14.11
CA VAL A 43 -9.84 2.24 -12.95
C VAL A 43 -10.75 3.39 -13.39
N ASP A 44 -10.38 4.11 -14.44
CA ASP A 44 -11.18 5.24 -14.93
C ASP A 44 -12.56 4.78 -15.41
N GLU A 45 -12.64 3.61 -16.04
CA GLU A 45 -13.90 2.97 -16.43
C GLU A 45 -14.74 2.58 -15.21
N PHE A 46 -14.13 2.03 -14.15
CA PHE A 46 -14.85 1.78 -12.91
C PHE A 46 -15.37 3.06 -12.27
N ILE A 47 -14.54 4.10 -12.19
CA ILE A 47 -14.91 5.42 -11.64
C ILE A 47 -16.07 6.03 -12.43
N ALA A 48 -16.08 5.87 -13.75
CA ALA A 48 -17.17 6.32 -14.60
C ALA A 48 -18.44 5.46 -14.43
N SER A 49 -18.29 4.16 -14.17
CA SER A 49 -19.41 3.21 -14.05
C SER A 49 -20.09 3.23 -12.67
N ASP A 50 -19.35 3.49 -11.59
CA ASP A 50 -19.86 3.42 -10.22
C ASP A 50 -19.81 4.81 -9.55
N PRO A 51 -20.95 5.53 -9.48
CA PRO A 51 -21.00 6.86 -8.87
C PRO A 51 -20.89 6.84 -7.34
N VAL A 52 -21.03 5.67 -6.68
CA VAL A 52 -20.98 5.53 -5.23
C VAL A 52 -19.56 5.25 -4.76
N ASN A 53 -18.88 4.29 -5.39
CA ASN A 53 -17.52 3.88 -4.99
C ASN A 53 -16.42 4.56 -5.82
N GLY A 54 -16.73 5.06 -7.01
CA GLY A 54 -15.77 5.70 -7.91
C GLY A 54 -15.06 6.92 -7.31
N PRO A 55 -15.77 7.89 -6.71
CA PRO A 55 -15.14 9.05 -6.07
C PRO A 55 -14.18 8.65 -4.94
N THR A 56 -14.57 7.68 -4.11
CA THR A 56 -13.75 7.15 -3.03
C THR A 56 -12.49 6.45 -3.56
N LEU A 57 -12.62 5.66 -4.63
CA LEU A 57 -11.48 5.00 -5.27
C LEU A 57 -10.50 6.01 -5.88
N LYS A 58 -11.01 7.07 -6.50
CA LYS A 58 -10.18 8.16 -7.03
C LYS A 58 -9.36 8.81 -5.91
N THR A 59 -10.01 9.19 -4.81
CA THR A 59 -9.35 9.77 -3.64
C THR A 59 -8.31 8.81 -3.04
N ALA A 60 -8.61 7.51 -2.98
CA ALA A 60 -7.64 6.52 -2.51
C ALA A 60 -6.39 6.44 -3.41
N ARG A 61 -6.52 6.58 -4.74
CA ARG A 61 -5.37 6.61 -5.65
C ARG A 61 -4.57 7.89 -5.52
N GLU A 62 -5.23 9.03 -5.37
CA GLU A 62 -4.53 10.29 -5.10
C GLU A 62 -3.76 10.20 -3.78
N ALA A 63 -4.36 9.64 -2.72
CA ALA A 63 -3.70 9.37 -1.45
C ALA A 63 -2.47 8.43 -1.58
N ALA A 64 -2.58 7.39 -2.41
CA ALA A 64 -1.44 6.51 -2.69
C ALA A 64 -0.27 7.26 -3.36
N ALA A 65 -0.56 8.27 -4.20
CA ALA A 65 0.47 9.11 -4.80
C ALA A 65 1.20 9.99 -3.76
N PHE A 66 0.50 10.46 -2.72
CA PHE A 66 1.14 11.15 -1.58
C PHE A 66 2.07 10.22 -0.81
N GLY A 67 1.65 8.98 -0.53
CA GLY A 67 2.51 7.97 0.09
C GLY A 67 3.76 7.68 -0.74
N ALA A 68 3.60 7.45 -2.05
CA ALA A 68 4.71 7.19 -2.96
C ALA A 68 5.69 8.38 -3.06
N THR A 69 5.15 9.60 -3.15
CA THR A 69 5.95 10.84 -3.18
C THR A 69 6.71 11.02 -1.87
N GLY A 70 6.03 10.84 -0.73
CA GLY A 70 6.64 10.90 0.59
C GLY A 70 7.78 9.89 0.73
N ALA A 71 7.57 8.65 0.27
CA ALA A 71 8.60 7.61 0.27
C ALA A 71 9.81 8.00 -0.56
N ALA A 72 9.61 8.47 -1.79
CA ALA A 72 10.70 8.90 -2.66
C ALA A 72 11.51 10.06 -2.04
N LEU A 73 10.82 11.08 -1.53
CA LEU A 73 11.45 12.23 -0.87
C LEU A 73 12.22 11.79 0.38
N GLY A 74 11.61 10.97 1.24
CA GLY A 74 12.24 10.46 2.45
C GLY A 74 13.47 9.59 2.16
N ALA A 75 13.35 8.68 1.17
CA ALA A 75 14.44 7.80 0.78
C ALA A 75 15.64 8.58 0.23
N VAL A 76 15.40 9.48 -0.73
CA VAL A 76 16.46 10.27 -1.37
C VAL A 76 17.12 11.23 -0.38
N SER A 77 16.33 11.96 0.40
CA SER A 77 16.87 12.93 1.37
C SER A 77 17.71 12.26 2.45
N THR A 78 17.23 11.15 3.02
CA THR A 78 17.93 10.42 4.08
C THR A 78 19.19 9.73 3.54
N ALA A 79 19.11 9.11 2.35
CA ALA A 79 20.28 8.51 1.71
C ALA A 79 21.35 9.53 1.35
N ALA A 80 20.95 10.68 0.79
CA ALA A 80 21.87 11.76 0.45
C ALA A 80 22.55 12.32 1.69
N PHE A 81 21.81 12.50 2.78
CA PHE A 81 22.36 12.94 4.07
C PHE A 81 23.36 11.91 4.61
N ALA A 82 22.98 10.64 4.67
CA ALA A 82 23.86 9.57 5.14
C ALA A 82 25.12 9.46 4.28
N TRP A 83 25.01 9.54 2.96
CA TRP A 83 26.17 9.54 2.06
C TRP A 83 27.09 10.74 2.28
N LYS A 84 26.52 11.94 2.46
CA LYS A 84 27.29 13.18 2.67
C LYS A 84 28.22 13.09 3.88
N TYR A 85 27.75 12.53 4.99
CA TYR A 85 28.50 12.47 6.24
C TYR A 85 29.24 11.15 6.47
N SER A 86 28.62 10.02 6.15
CA SER A 86 29.21 8.70 6.40
C SER A 86 30.15 8.25 5.28
N LYS A 87 29.96 8.72 4.03
CA LYS A 87 30.64 8.22 2.82
C LYS A 87 30.58 6.69 2.65
N SER A 88 29.70 6.02 3.40
CA SER A 88 29.53 4.57 3.39
C SER A 88 28.35 4.18 2.49
N PRO A 89 28.54 3.28 1.52
CA PRO A 89 27.46 2.80 0.68
C PRO A 89 26.41 2.00 1.47
N HIS A 90 26.84 1.22 2.46
CA HIS A 90 25.92 0.45 3.32
C HIS A 90 25.05 1.36 4.19
N GLY A 91 25.65 2.42 4.75
CA GLY A 91 24.91 3.42 5.52
C GLY A 91 23.90 4.16 4.66
N ALA A 92 24.30 4.60 3.46
CA ALA A 92 23.40 5.26 2.52
C ALA A 92 22.25 4.33 2.07
N ALA A 93 22.52 3.05 1.82
CA ALA A 93 21.50 2.08 1.42
C ALA A 93 20.49 1.82 2.55
N LEU A 94 20.95 1.61 3.79
CA LEU A 94 20.06 1.43 4.94
C LEU A 94 19.22 2.69 5.21
N SER A 95 19.84 3.87 5.10
CA SER A 95 19.15 5.15 5.23
C SER A 95 18.16 5.41 4.10
N PHE A 96 18.43 4.96 2.87
CA PHE A 96 17.47 5.00 1.76
C PHE A 96 16.21 4.22 2.11
N LEU A 97 16.37 2.97 2.56
CA LEU A 97 15.25 2.10 2.91
C LEU A 97 14.46 2.66 4.10
N GLY A 98 15.16 3.07 5.17
CA GLY A 98 14.53 3.67 6.34
C GLY A 98 13.78 4.96 5.97
N GLY A 99 14.43 5.87 5.25
CA GLY A 99 13.84 7.11 4.78
C GLY A 99 12.61 6.88 3.89
N GLY A 100 12.63 5.84 3.06
CA GLY A 100 11.49 5.45 2.24
C GLY A 100 10.29 5.00 3.07
N LEU A 101 10.52 4.16 4.09
CA LEU A 101 9.46 3.70 4.98
C LEU A 101 8.86 4.86 5.80
N PHE A 102 9.69 5.70 6.41
CA PHE A 102 9.20 6.86 7.17
C PHE A 102 8.51 7.88 6.25
N GLY A 103 9.09 8.15 5.08
CA GLY A 103 8.49 9.02 4.08
C GLY A 103 7.12 8.54 3.60
N TRP A 104 6.96 7.23 3.37
CA TRP A 104 5.68 6.61 3.03
C TRP A 104 4.64 6.86 4.12
N THR A 105 4.98 6.58 5.39
CA THR A 105 4.05 6.78 6.51
C THR A 105 3.63 8.23 6.66
N PHE A 106 4.57 9.17 6.54
CA PHE A 106 4.26 10.59 6.62
C PHE A 106 3.42 11.08 5.43
N GLY A 107 3.67 10.55 4.23
CA GLY A 107 2.86 10.82 3.04
C GLY A 107 1.41 10.32 3.20
N GLN A 108 1.22 9.14 3.79
CA GLN A 108 -0.12 8.65 4.12
C GLN A 108 -0.83 9.54 5.16
N GLU A 109 -0.12 10.06 6.15
CA GLU A 109 -0.73 10.95 7.15
C GLU A 109 -1.11 12.31 6.56
N VAL A 110 -0.27 12.86 5.68
CA VAL A 110 -0.61 14.06 4.90
C VAL A 110 -1.84 13.80 4.04
N ALA A 111 -1.93 12.64 3.39
CA ALA A 111 -3.12 12.26 2.61
C ALA A 111 -4.37 12.12 3.50
N ASN A 112 -4.25 11.52 4.68
CA ASN A 112 -5.35 11.38 5.64
C ASN A 112 -5.92 12.74 6.03
N HIS A 113 -5.07 13.72 6.30
CA HIS A 113 -5.50 15.06 6.69
C HIS A 113 -6.02 15.91 5.53
N THR A 114 -5.37 15.85 4.38
CA THR A 114 -5.74 16.66 3.21
C THR A 114 -7.02 16.17 2.55
N MET A 115 -7.18 14.84 2.43
CA MET A 115 -8.31 14.22 1.73
C MET A 115 -9.39 13.69 2.68
N GLN A 116 -9.21 13.85 3.99
CA GLN A 116 -10.14 13.37 5.01
C GLN A 116 -10.48 11.88 4.85
N LEU A 117 -9.48 11.05 4.54
CA LEU A 117 -9.65 9.61 4.25
C LEU A 117 -10.34 8.85 5.38
N TYR A 118 -10.26 9.35 6.63
CA TYR A 118 -10.99 8.81 7.78
C TYR A 118 -12.52 8.88 7.65
N LYS A 119 -13.05 9.70 6.74
CA LYS A 119 -14.49 9.76 6.43
C LYS A 119 -14.90 8.84 5.29
N LEU A 120 -13.94 8.21 4.62
CA LEU A 120 -14.16 7.45 3.38
C LEU A 120 -13.87 5.97 3.61
N ASP A 121 -14.79 5.11 3.18
CA ASP A 121 -14.58 3.66 3.18
C ASP A 121 -13.77 3.23 1.95
N THR A 122 -12.47 3.53 1.99
CA THR A 122 -11.52 3.21 0.92
C THR A 122 -11.39 1.69 0.69
N MET A 123 -11.58 0.89 1.74
CA MET A 123 -11.53 -0.57 1.66
C MET A 123 -12.75 -1.13 0.94
N ALA A 124 -13.97 -0.66 1.25
CA ALA A 124 -15.17 -1.08 0.53
C ALA A 124 -15.10 -0.69 -0.95
N ALA A 125 -14.64 0.53 -1.26
CA ALA A 125 -14.48 0.97 -2.64
C ALA A 125 -13.46 0.10 -3.42
N GLN A 126 -12.35 -0.25 -2.79
CA GLN A 126 -11.33 -1.12 -3.39
C GLN A 126 -11.84 -2.55 -3.61
N VAL A 127 -12.59 -3.12 -2.66
CA VAL A 127 -13.23 -4.43 -2.83
C VAL A 127 -14.24 -4.40 -3.97
N LYS A 128 -15.06 -3.34 -4.07
CA LYS A 128 -16.04 -3.19 -5.16
C LYS A 128 -15.39 -3.06 -6.53
N PHE A 129 -14.25 -2.36 -6.61
CA PHE A 129 -13.42 -2.33 -7.81
C PHE A 129 -12.93 -3.73 -8.19
N MET A 130 -12.41 -4.50 -7.23
CA MET A 130 -11.92 -5.86 -7.49
C MET A 130 -13.03 -6.82 -7.92
N GLU A 131 -14.23 -6.72 -7.32
CA GLU A 131 -15.42 -7.48 -7.73
C GLU A 131 -15.87 -7.12 -9.15
N TRP A 132 -15.85 -5.84 -9.51
CA TRP A 132 -16.16 -5.39 -10.87
C TRP A 132 -15.10 -5.86 -11.88
N TRP A 133 -13.81 -5.76 -11.52
CA TRP A 133 -12.69 -6.21 -12.34
C TRP A 133 -12.75 -7.72 -12.62
N GLU A 134 -13.12 -8.51 -11.61
CA GLU A 134 -13.35 -9.94 -11.77
C GLU A 134 -14.47 -10.23 -12.78
N ARG A 135 -15.61 -9.53 -12.71
CA ARG A 135 -16.70 -9.71 -13.68
C ARG A 135 -16.29 -9.34 -15.10
N LYS A 136 -15.60 -8.20 -15.25
CA LYS A 136 -15.08 -7.72 -16.54
C LYS A 136 -14.09 -8.69 -17.16
N SER A 137 -13.11 -9.16 -16.39
CA SER A 137 -12.08 -10.11 -16.86
C SER A 137 -12.64 -11.49 -17.21
N GLN A 138 -13.76 -11.90 -16.61
CA GLN A 138 -14.48 -13.13 -16.95
C GLN A 138 -15.48 -12.96 -18.11
N GLY A 139 -15.58 -11.77 -18.73
CA GLY A 139 -16.51 -11.50 -19.83
C GLY A 139 -17.99 -11.51 -19.42
N ARG A 140 -18.29 -11.41 -18.12
CA ARG A 140 -19.66 -11.29 -17.60
C ARG A 140 -19.98 -9.81 -17.50
N SER A 141 -20.41 -9.24 -18.62
CA SER A 141 -20.97 -7.88 -18.71
C SER A 141 -22.23 -7.74 -17.85
#